data_AF-A0A6L4Z4Z1-F1
#
_entry.id   AF-A0A6L4Z4Z1-F1
#
_cell.length_a   1.000
_cell.length_b   1.000
_cell.length_c   1.000
_cell.angle_alpha   90.00
_cell.angle_beta   90.00
_cell.angle_gamma   90.00
#
_symmetry.space_group_name_H-M   'P 1'
#
loop_
_entity.id
_entity.type
_entity.pdbx_description
1 polymer ?
#
loop_
_entity_poly.entity_id
_entity_poly.type
_entity_poly.pdbx_seq_one_letter_code
_entity_poly.pdbx_strand_id
1 'polypeptide(L)'
;SMTETQEYFTLSFNEQLRKFFLTKGSDPFLRGEFSIEPLEDTVIRLKGKINNHQINAKLHRLDESNFLLNNRGFHWISEEPLNR
;
A
#
# COMPACT_ATOMS: atom_id res chain seq x y z
N SER A 1 22.22 4.17 -17.67
CA SER A 1 20.83 3.66 -17.69
C SER A 1 20.46 3.23 -16.28
N MET A 2 19.52 3.91 -15.62
CA MET A 2 19.00 3.44 -14.33
C MET A 2 17.97 2.36 -14.63
N THR A 3 18.26 1.12 -14.25
CA THR A 3 17.28 0.03 -14.28
C THR A 3 16.30 0.29 -13.16
N GLU A 4 15.07 0.67 -13.50
CA GLU A 4 14.01 0.85 -12.51
C GLU A 4 13.53 -0.55 -12.09
N THR A 5 13.92 -0.96 -10.89
CA THR A 5 13.46 -2.23 -10.31
C THR A 5 12.14 -1.99 -9.59
N GLN A 6 11.06 -2.56 -10.08
CA GLN A 6 9.77 -2.57 -9.39
C GLN A 6 9.68 -3.79 -8.47
N GLU A 7 9.32 -3.56 -7.22
CA GLU A 7 9.06 -4.62 -6.25
C GLU A 7 7.62 -4.53 -5.74
N TYR A 8 6.95 -5.69 -5.65
CA TYR A 8 5.57 -5.78 -5.18
C TYR A 8 5.53 -6.27 -3.74
N PHE A 9 4.73 -5.58 -2.92
CA PHE A 9 4.49 -5.92 -1.52
C PHE A 9 3.00 -6.06 -1.26
N THR A 10 2.65 -7.00 -0.41
CA THR A 10 1.31 -7.09 0.17
C THR A 10 1.28 -6.30 1.46
N LEU A 11 0.28 -5.43 1.59
CA LEU A 11 0.00 -4.70 2.82
C LEU A 11 -1.07 -5.43 3.63
N SER A 12 -0.83 -5.60 4.93
CA SER A 12 -1.87 -6.02 5.88
C SER A 12 -1.88 -5.12 7.10
N PHE A 13 -3.06 -4.92 7.69
CA PHE A 13 -3.25 -4.13 8.89
C PHE A 13 -3.75 -5.02 10.02
N ASN A 14 -3.12 -4.93 11.19
CA ASN A 14 -3.61 -5.54 12.42
C ASN A 14 -4.18 -4.43 13.31
N GLU A 15 -5.50 -4.42 13.47
CA GLU A 15 -6.20 -3.38 14.23
C GLU A 15 -5.87 -3.43 15.73
N GLN A 16 -5.78 -4.63 16.30
CA GLN A 16 -5.51 -4.83 17.73
C GLN A 16 -4.13 -4.28 18.12
N LEU A 17 -3.14 -4.51 17.26
CA LEU A 17 -1.77 -4.03 17.46
C LEU A 17 -1.56 -2.61 16.92
N ARG A 18 -2.50 -2.08 16.13
CA ARG A 18 -2.36 -0.85 15.33
C ARG A 18 -1.06 -0.82 14.52
N LYS A 19 -0.78 -1.93 13.83
CA LYS A 19 0.44 -2.09 13.02
C LYS A 19 0.14 -2.45 11.58
N PHE A 20 0.90 -1.87 10.67
CA PHE A 20 0.98 -2.32 9.29
C PHE A 20 2.13 -3.30 9.12
N PHE A 21 1.89 -4.30 8.28
CA PHE A 21 2.91 -5.23 7.83
C PHE A 21 3.00 -5.18 6.31
N LEU A 22 4.23 -5.09 5.80
CA LEU A 22 4.54 -5.28 4.39
C LEU A 22 5.20 -6.63 4.24
N THR A 23 4.73 -7.46 3.33
CA THR A 23 5.37 -8.75 3.00
C THR A 23 5.70 -8.78 1.52
N LYS A 24 6.92 -9.20 1.17
CA LYS A 24 7.28 -9.42 -0.22
C LYS A 24 6.76 -10.79 -0.64
N GLY A 25 5.93 -10.85 -1.69
CA GLY A 25 5.32 -12.12 -2.13
C GLY A 25 6.36 -13.19 -2.47
N SER A 26 7.49 -12.78 -3.05
CA SER A 26 8.60 -13.67 -3.41
C SER A 26 9.52 -14.03 -2.25
N ASP A 27 9.41 -13.36 -1.10
CA ASP A 27 10.25 -13.60 0.07
C ASP A 27 9.43 -13.39 1.37
N PRO A 28 8.92 -14.48 1.97
CA PRO A 28 8.12 -14.41 3.18
C PRO A 28 8.92 -13.96 4.42
N PHE A 29 10.25 -14.00 4.37
CA PHE A 29 11.12 -13.51 5.46
C PHE A 29 11.36 -12.01 5.36
N LEU A 30 11.17 -11.42 4.18
CA LEU A 30 11.18 -9.97 4.01
C LEU A 30 9.84 -9.40 4.46
N ARG A 31 9.81 -9.07 5.75
CA ARG A 31 8.67 -8.42 6.40
C ARG A 31 9.06 -7.03 6.90
N GLY A 32 8.27 -6.04 6.51
CA GLY A 32 8.26 -4.74 7.14
C GLY A 32 7.22 -4.69 8.26
N GLU A 33 7.56 -4.06 9.38
CA GLU A 33 6.64 -3.81 10.49
C GLU A 33 6.66 -2.33 10.84
N PHE A 34 5.46 -1.74 10.92
CA PHE A 34 5.30 -0.31 11.10
C PHE A 34 4.23 0.02 12.13
N SER A 35 4.57 0.93 13.04
CA SER A 35 3.62 1.58 13.94
C SER A 35 3.02 2.83 13.28
N ILE A 36 1.78 3.12 13.66
CA ILE A 36 1.05 4.31 13.23
C ILE A 36 0.91 5.24 14.43
N GLU A 37 1.39 6.46 14.27
CA GLU A 37 1.22 7.55 15.24
C GLU A 37 0.36 8.64 14.60
N PRO A 38 -0.83 9.00 15.13
CA PRO A 38 -1.54 10.19 14.68
C PRO A 38 -0.71 11.43 15.01
N LEU A 39 -0.55 12.33 14.05
CA LEU A 39 0.09 13.64 14.26
C LEU A 39 -0.95 14.76 14.30
N GLU A 40 -1.89 14.73 13.36
CA GLU A 40 -3.00 15.69 13.18
C GLU A 40 -4.19 14.92 12.58
N ASP A 41 -5.36 15.56 12.43
CA ASP A 41 -6.60 14.89 12.00
C ASP A 41 -6.48 14.11 10.68
N THR A 42 -5.70 14.63 9.73
CA THR A 42 -5.49 14.01 8.41
C THR A 42 -4.07 13.50 8.21
N VAL A 43 -3.24 13.54 9.26
CA VAL A 43 -1.81 13.24 9.14
C VAL A 43 -1.43 12.14 10.10
N ILE A 44 -0.83 11.09 9.55
CA ILE A 44 -0.22 10.03 10.34
C ILE A 44 1.28 9.95 10.08
N ARG A 45 2.01 9.54 11.10
CA ARG A 45 3.41 9.14 11.00
C ARG A 45 3.48 7.63 10.99
N LEU A 46 4.18 7.10 9.99
CA LEU A 46 4.51 5.69 9.87
C LEU A 46 5.98 5.51 10.24
N LYS A 47 6.25 4.72 11.29
CA LYS A 47 7.61 4.39 11.72
C LYS A 47 7.78 2.89 11.73
N GLY A 48 8.88 2.40 11.18
CA GLY A 48 9.11 0.98 11.15
C GLY A 48 10.44 0.60 10.56
N LYS A 49 10.59 -0.69 10.34
CA LYS A 49 11.74 -1.25 9.63
C LYS A 49 11.24 -2.18 8.54
N ILE A 50 11.93 -2.18 7.41
CA ILE A 50 11.79 -3.19 6.36
C ILE A 50 13.19 -3.61 5.93
N ASN A 51 13.44 -4.92 5.87
CA ASN A 51 14.77 -5.45 5.55
C ASN A 51 15.90 -4.80 6.38
N ASN A 52 15.67 -4.62 7.68
CA ASN A 52 16.57 -3.94 8.62
C ASN A 52 16.86 -2.44 8.33
N HIS A 53 16.23 -1.84 7.32
CA HIS A 53 16.28 -0.41 7.05
C HIS A 53 15.17 0.32 7.80
N GLN A 54 15.56 1.38 8.54
CA GLN A 54 14.60 2.23 9.24
C GLN A 54 13.85 3.11 8.24
N ILE A 55 12.53 3.14 8.38
CA ILE A 55 11.65 4.01 7.63
C ILE A 55 10.92 4.94 8.60
N ASN A 56 10.85 6.21 8.23
CA ASN A 56 10.05 7.22 8.89
C ASN A 56 9.37 8.06 7.81
N ALA A 57 8.04 7.92 7.71
CA ALA A 57 7.24 8.58 6.70
C ALA A 57 6.10 9.37 7.33
N LYS A 58 5.74 10.49 6.70
CA LYS A 58 4.54 11.28 6.99
C LYS A 58 3.54 10.98 5.88
N LEU A 59 2.35 10.51 6.24
CA LEU A 59 1.28 10.19 5.30
C LEU A 59 0.10 11.13 5.54
N HIS A 60 -0.51 11.58 4.45
CA HIS A 60 -1.71 12.40 4.46
C HIS A 60 -2.89 11.56 4.02
N ARG A 61 -3.95 11.52 4.83
CA ARG A 61 -5.23 10.94 4.45
C ARG A 61 -5.87 11.89 3.44
N LEU A 62 -6.06 11.39 2.22
CA LEU A 62 -6.77 12.09 1.17
C LEU A 62 -8.25 11.69 1.22
N ASP A 63 -9.14 12.64 0.89
CA ASP A 63 -10.56 12.36 0.75
C ASP A 63 -10.78 11.45 -0.48
N GLU A 64 -11.55 10.38 -0.30
CA GLU A 64 -11.86 9.40 -1.34
C GLU A 64 -12.58 10.03 -2.54
N SER A 65 -13.33 11.12 -2.34
CA SER A 65 -13.96 11.90 -3.41
C SER A 65 -12.96 12.48 -4.41
N ASN A 66 -11.69 12.64 -4.03
CA ASN A 66 -10.64 13.05 -4.96
C ASN A 66 -10.25 11.95 -5.97
N PHE A 67 -10.65 10.69 -5.72
CA PHE A 67 -10.34 9.55 -6.58
C PHE A 67 -11.59 9.12 -7.37
N LEU A 68 -11.87 9.85 -8.47
CA LEU A 68 -13.05 9.63 -9.32
C LEU A 68 -13.20 8.19 -9.86
N LEU A 69 -12.10 7.43 -9.92
CA LEU A 69 -12.04 6.07 -10.46
C LEU A 69 -12.47 4.97 -9.47
N ASN A 70 -12.59 5.26 -8.17
CA ASN A 70 -12.96 4.26 -7.17
C ASN A 70 -14.48 4.21 -6.92
N ASN A 71 -15.23 5.22 -7.37
CA ASN A 71 -16.63 5.45 -6.99
C ASN A 71 -17.61 5.02 -8.10
N ARG A 72 -17.08 4.75 -9.30
CA ARG A 72 -17.83 4.25 -10.45
C ARG A 72 -17.29 2.86 -10.74
N GLY A 73 -18.02 1.83 -10.31
CA GLY A 73 -17.59 0.43 -10.47
C GLY A 73 -17.03 0.19 -11.86
N PHE A 74 -15.79 -0.30 -11.93
CA PHE A 74 -15.19 -0.76 -13.17
C PHE A 74 -16.07 -1.88 -13.74
N HIS A 75 -16.90 -1.56 -14.73
CA HIS A 75 -17.44 -2.56 -15.64
C HIS A 75 -16.28 -2.97 -16.55
N TRP A 76 -15.68 -4.12 -16.29
CA TRP A 76 -14.86 -4.80 -17.30
C TRP A 76 -15.78 -5.21 -18.45
N ILE A 77 -15.92 -4.34 -19.45
CA ILE A 77 -16.45 -4.76 -20.75
C ILE A 77 -15.27 -5.40 -21.48
N SER A 78 -15.06 -6.70 -21.24
CA SER A 78 -14.23 -7.51 -22.13
C SER A 78 -15.07 -7.87 -23.36
N GLU A 79 -15.31 -6.90 -24.24
CA GLU A 79 -15.87 -7.16 -25.57
C GLU A 79 -14.74 -7.53 -26.53
N GLU A 80 -14.41 -8.82 -26.56
CA GLU A 80 -13.84 -9.45 -27.74
C GLU A 80 -14.69 -10.71 -28.01
N PRO A 81 -15.71 -10.66 -28.89
CA PRO A 81 -16.26 -11.89 -29.42
C PRO A 81 -15.21 -12.47 -30.35
N LEU A 82 -14.51 -13.50 -29.89
CA LEU A 82 -13.63 -14.29 -30.74
C LEU A 82 -14.49 -15.06 -31.75
N ASN A 83 -14.90 -14.38 -32.81
CA ASN A 83 -15.42 -14.98 -34.02
C ASN A 83 -14.28 -15.06 -35.03
N ARG A 84 -13.67 -16.23 -35.13
CA ARG A 84 -13.31 -16.90 -36.39
C ARG A 84 -12.89 -18.34 -36.15
#